data_AF-A0A7J8LP89-F1
#
_entry.id   AF-A0A7J8LP89-F1
#
_cell.length_a   1.000
_cell.length_b   1.000
_cell.length_c   1.000
_cell.angle_alpha   90.00
_cell.angle_beta   90.00
_cell.angle_gamma   90.00
#
_symmetry.space_group_name_H-M   'P 1'
#
loop_
_entity.id
_entity.type
_entity.pdbx_description
1 polymer ?
#
loop_
_entity_poly.entity_id
_entity_poly.type
_entity_poly.pdbx_seq_one_letter_code
_entity_poly.pdbx_strand_id
1 'polypeptide(L)'
;MCIIAERRALLDFKEGFTNDFNRLASWISEEEECCNWIGVGCDNTTSHVVMLDLGGMVITGEISSSLLELKHLSHLNLSSNNFHKIPNFIGSLSELTYLDLSDNSFTGIIPHQLGNLSRLFYLD
;
A
#
# COMPACT_ATOMS: atom_id res chain seq x y z
N MET A 1 -1.03 -17.89 5.91
CA MET A 1 -1.08 -18.13 4.44
C MET A 1 -1.51 -16.85 3.74
N CYS A 2 -0.87 -16.47 2.64
CA CYS A 2 -1.18 -15.28 1.84
C CYS A 2 -1.51 -15.70 0.40
N ILE A 3 -2.39 -14.97 -0.27
CA ILE A 3 -2.76 -15.24 -1.66
C ILE A 3 -1.59 -14.90 -2.60
N ILE A 4 -1.30 -15.81 -3.54
CA ILE A 4 -0.12 -15.71 -4.43
C ILE A 4 -0.13 -14.41 -5.25
N ALA A 5 -1.29 -14.01 -5.78
CA ALA A 5 -1.43 -12.78 -6.57
C ALA A 5 -1.12 -11.53 -5.75
N GLU A 6 -1.63 -11.45 -4.51
CA GLU A 6 -1.39 -10.34 -3.60
C GLU A 6 0.07 -10.27 -3.14
N ARG A 7 0.68 -11.43 -2.86
CA ARG A 7 2.12 -11.51 -2.57
C ARG A 7 2.97 -10.98 -3.72
N ARG A 8 2.68 -11.37 -4.96
CA ARG A 8 3.39 -10.86 -6.14
C ARG A 8 3.19 -9.37 -6.31
N ALA A 9 1.98 -8.89 -6.12
CA ALA A 9 1.67 -7.47 -6.17
C ALA A 9 2.46 -6.65 -5.14
N LEU A 10 2.67 -7.20 -3.93
CA LEU A 10 3.52 -6.58 -2.91
C LEU A 10 5.01 -6.59 -3.32
N LEU A 11 5.52 -7.67 -3.91
CA LEU A 11 6.88 -7.69 -4.44
C LEU A 11 7.05 -6.66 -5.58
N ASP A 12 6.11 -6.61 -6.53
CA ASP A 12 6.08 -5.61 -7.59
C ASP A 12 5.94 -4.18 -7.05
N PHE A 13 5.22 -4.01 -5.94
CA PHE A 13 5.09 -2.73 -5.26
C PHE A 13 6.43 -2.27 -4.68
N LYS A 14 7.17 -3.20 -4.06
CA LYS A 14 8.52 -2.96 -3.53
C LYS A 14 9.52 -2.57 -4.63
N GLU A 15 9.42 -3.15 -5.82
CA GLU A 15 10.26 -2.76 -6.98
C GLU A 15 10.02 -1.31 -7.44
N GLY A 16 8.89 -0.69 -7.07
CA GLY A 16 8.61 0.73 -7.32
C GLY A 16 9.41 1.69 -6.45
N PHE A 17 10.09 1.21 -5.41
CA PHE A 17 10.86 2.04 -4.49
C PHE A 17 12.31 2.18 -4.95
N THR A 18 12.79 3.43 -5.00
CA THR A 18 14.19 3.71 -5.34
C THR A 18 15.12 3.59 -4.13
N ASN A 19 14.57 3.73 -2.92
CA ASN A 19 15.27 3.47 -1.67
C ASN A 19 14.27 3.17 -0.55
N ASP A 20 14.46 2.03 0.10
CA ASP A 20 13.69 1.57 1.26
C ASP A 20 14.55 1.40 2.52
N PHE A 21 15.85 1.69 2.46
CA PHE A 21 16.84 1.46 3.53
C PHE A 21 16.74 0.08 4.21
N ASN A 22 16.45 -0.98 3.45
CA ASN A 22 16.19 -2.34 3.96
C ASN A 22 15.03 -2.42 4.98
N ARG A 23 14.13 -1.43 5.03
CA ARG A 23 12.95 -1.48 5.91
C ARG A 23 11.99 -2.59 5.50
N LEU A 24 11.99 -2.96 4.23
CA LEU A 24 11.20 -4.06 3.67
C LEU A 24 12.03 -5.34 3.51
N ALA A 25 13.04 -5.55 4.36
CA ALA A 25 13.87 -6.76 4.34
C ALA A 25 13.07 -8.04 4.62
N SER A 26 11.90 -7.95 5.26
CA SER A 26 11.02 -9.10 5.45
C SER A 26 10.26 -9.51 4.18
N TRP A 27 10.30 -8.72 3.12
CA TRP A 27 9.62 -9.01 1.85
C TRP A 27 10.62 -9.75 0.94
N ILE A 28 10.83 -11.05 1.23
CA ILE A 28 12.00 -11.80 0.77
C ILE A 28 11.77 -12.74 -0.41
N SER A 29 10.60 -13.39 -0.55
CA SER A 29 10.42 -14.36 -1.66
C SER A 29 8.97 -14.75 -1.97
N GLU A 30 8.80 -15.35 -3.16
CA GLU A 30 7.57 -16.04 -3.57
C GLU A 30 7.30 -17.35 -2.79
N GLU A 31 8.17 -17.75 -1.87
CA GLU A 31 8.07 -19.01 -1.13
C GLU A 31 7.52 -18.78 0.28
N GLU A 32 7.63 -17.56 0.80
CA GLU A 32 7.18 -17.19 2.15
C GLU A 32 5.76 -16.62 2.19
N GLU A 33 5.18 -16.61 3.39
CA GLU A 33 3.85 -16.07 3.65
C GLU A 33 3.90 -14.54 3.85
N CYS A 34 3.32 -13.80 2.90
CA CYS A 34 3.33 -12.33 2.94
C CYS A 34 2.65 -11.74 4.17
N CYS A 35 1.74 -12.47 4.82
CA CYS A 35 1.05 -12.02 6.03
C CYS A 35 1.96 -11.89 7.27
N ASN A 36 3.19 -12.40 7.20
CA ASN A 36 4.20 -12.21 8.24
C ASN A 36 5.16 -11.06 7.91
N TRP A 37 5.00 -10.41 6.76
CA TRP A 37 5.85 -9.30 6.36
C TRP A 37 5.54 -8.06 7.19
N ILE A 38 6.59 -7.29 7.49
CA ILE A 38 6.45 -6.03 8.20
C ILE A 38 5.52 -5.13 7.39
N GLY A 39 4.53 -4.57 8.09
CA GLY A 39 3.54 -3.67 7.50
C GLY A 39 2.39 -4.36 6.77
N VAL A 40 2.37 -5.69 6.65
CA VAL A 40 1.29 -6.42 5.97
C VAL A 40 0.36 -7.04 7.01
N GLY A 41 -0.93 -6.73 6.92
CA GLY A 41 -1.98 -7.35 7.71
C GLY A 41 -2.97 -8.10 6.81
N CYS A 42 -3.27 -9.35 7.17
CA CYS A 42 -4.20 -10.22 6.45
C CYS A 42 -5.44 -10.52 7.27
N ASP A 43 -6.54 -10.82 6.59
CA ASP A 43 -7.73 -11.37 7.20
C ASP A 43 -7.49 -12.84 7.60
N ASN A 44 -7.77 -13.18 8.85
CA ASN A 44 -7.50 -14.51 9.41
C ASN A 44 -8.36 -15.63 8.83
N THR A 45 -9.46 -15.30 8.15
CA THR A 45 -10.39 -16.29 7.58
C THR A 45 -10.15 -16.48 6.09
N THR A 46 -9.99 -15.38 5.36
CA THR A 46 -9.92 -15.36 3.91
C THR A 46 -8.49 -15.28 3.38
N SER A 47 -7.51 -15.00 4.23
CA SER A 47 -6.09 -14.84 3.87
C SER A 47 -5.79 -13.70 2.88
N HIS A 48 -6.77 -12.83 2.61
CA HIS A 48 -6.58 -11.62 1.82
C HIS A 48 -5.78 -10.58 2.61
N VAL A 49 -4.92 -9.84 1.94
CA VAL A 49 -4.28 -8.64 2.46
C VAL A 49 -5.34 -7.54 2.61
N VAL A 50 -5.54 -7.09 3.85
CA VAL A 50 -6.54 -6.08 4.20
C VAL A 50 -5.92 -4.80 4.75
N MET A 51 -4.65 -4.85 5.14
CA MET A 51 -3.89 -3.74 5.70
C MET A 51 -2.49 -3.70 5.11
N LEU A 52 -2.08 -2.50 4.70
CA LEU A 52 -0.70 -2.16 4.36
C LEU A 52 -0.30 -0.90 5.13
N ASP A 53 0.62 -1.05 6.08
CA ASP A 53 1.12 0.02 6.93
C ASP A 53 2.63 0.16 6.80
N LEU A 54 3.01 1.17 6.02
CA LEU A 54 4.39 1.55 5.75
C LEU A 54 4.70 2.95 6.27
N GLY A 55 3.97 3.40 7.29
CA GLY A 55 4.16 4.70 7.91
C GLY A 55 5.57 4.86 8.48
N GLY A 56 6.22 6.01 8.25
CA GLY A 56 7.50 6.35 8.87
C GLY A 56 8.68 5.50 8.40
N MET A 57 8.58 4.86 7.23
CA MET A 57 9.63 3.99 6.70
C MET A 57 10.69 4.74 5.89
N VAL A 58 10.57 6.06 5.71
CA VAL A 58 11.51 6.90 4.96
C VAL A 58 11.66 6.42 3.49
N ILE A 59 10.63 5.77 2.96
CA ILE A 59 10.61 5.20 1.61
C ILE A 59 10.55 6.33 0.57
N THR A 60 11.27 6.17 -0.54
CA THR A 60 11.17 7.04 -1.72
C THR A 60 11.01 6.21 -2.99
N GLY A 61 10.45 6.83 -4.03
CA GLY A 61 10.11 6.17 -5.29
C GLY A 61 8.67 6.44 -5.68
N GLU A 62 8.06 5.47 -6.36
CA GLU A 62 6.69 5.57 -6.87
C GLU A 62 5.74 4.62 -6.15
N ILE A 63 4.53 5.10 -5.89
CA ILE A 63 3.43 4.26 -5.44
C ILE A 63 2.90 3.52 -6.68
N SER A 64 3.30 2.26 -6.85
CA SER A 64 3.00 1.44 -8.04
C SER A 64 1.54 0.97 -8.09
N SER A 65 1.00 0.83 -9.31
CA SER A 65 -0.37 0.34 -9.55
C SER A 65 -0.57 -1.14 -9.25
N SER A 66 0.49 -1.89 -8.91
CA SER A 66 0.37 -3.27 -8.45
C SER A 66 -0.56 -3.40 -7.24
N LEU A 67 -0.71 -2.34 -6.42
CA LEU A 67 -1.68 -2.30 -5.33
C LEU A 67 -3.13 -2.58 -5.76
N LEU A 68 -3.49 -2.42 -7.04
CA LEU A 68 -4.82 -2.75 -7.56
C LEU A 68 -5.18 -4.24 -7.44
N GLU A 69 -4.18 -5.12 -7.28
CA GLU A 69 -4.42 -6.54 -7.01
C GLU A 69 -4.89 -6.80 -5.57
N LEU A 70 -4.66 -5.86 -4.64
CA LEU A 70 -5.10 -5.95 -3.24
C LEU A 70 -6.56 -5.50 -3.11
N LYS A 71 -7.47 -6.27 -3.72
CA LYS A 71 -8.90 -5.90 -3.88
C LYS A 71 -9.66 -5.74 -2.57
N HIS A 72 -9.13 -6.31 -1.48
CA HIS A 72 -9.71 -6.27 -0.15
C HIS A 72 -8.96 -5.30 0.80
N LEU A 73 -8.04 -4.50 0.27
CA LEU A 73 -7.30 -3.53 1.05
C LEU A 73 -8.25 -2.48 1.64
N SER A 74 -8.34 -2.47 2.96
CA SER A 74 -9.23 -1.60 3.73
C SER A 74 -8.46 -0.51 4.48
N HIS A 75 -7.17 -0.72 4.71
CA HIS A 75 -6.28 0.21 5.41
C HIS A 75 -4.98 0.38 4.63
N LEU A 76 -4.68 1.61 4.22
CA LEU A 76 -3.43 1.98 3.58
C LEU A 76 -2.80 3.16 4.31
N ASN A 77 -1.69 2.91 4.98
CA ASN A 77 -0.86 3.94 5.61
C ASN A 77 0.48 4.06 4.89
N LEU A 78 0.70 5.20 4.23
CA LEU A 78 1.95 5.58 3.59
C LEU A 78 2.51 6.89 4.18
N SER A 79 2.03 7.29 5.36
CA SER A 79 2.42 8.54 6.02
C SER A 79 3.92 8.61 6.34
N SER A 80 4.44 9.81 6.55
CA SER A 80 5.84 10.01 6.99
C SER A 80 6.87 9.31 6.08
N ASN A 81 6.67 9.41 4.77
CA ASN A 81 7.59 8.92 3.73
C ASN A 81 8.04 10.08 2.82
N ASN A 82 8.72 9.77 1.72
CA ASN A 82 9.23 10.76 0.77
C ASN A 82 8.57 10.62 -0.62
N PHE A 83 7.28 10.31 -0.68
CA PHE A 83 6.55 10.23 -1.94
C PHE A 83 6.22 11.62 -2.50
N HIS A 84 6.23 11.76 -3.83
CA HIS A 84 6.09 13.06 -4.51
C HIS A 84 4.77 13.24 -5.28
N LYS A 85 4.05 12.16 -5.54
CA LYS A 85 2.79 12.18 -6.30
C LYS A 85 1.79 11.18 -5.75
N ILE A 86 0.53 11.59 -5.67
CA ILE A 86 -0.61 10.72 -5.39
C ILE A 86 -1.10 10.13 -6.72
N PRO A 87 -1.01 8.81 -6.96
CA PRO A 87 -1.55 8.21 -8.18
C PRO A 87 -3.08 8.22 -8.21
N ASN A 88 -3.65 8.42 -9.39
CA ASN A 88 -5.11 8.41 -9.56
C ASN A 88 -5.76 7.04 -9.30
N PHE A 89 -5.01 5.94 -9.48
CA PHE A 89 -5.51 4.59 -9.28
C PHE A 89 -5.87 4.29 -7.83
N ILE A 90 -5.38 5.08 -6.85
CA ILE A 90 -5.77 4.94 -5.44
C ILE A 90 -7.30 4.99 -5.34
N GLY A 91 -7.96 5.82 -6.15
CA GLY A 91 -9.43 5.89 -6.22
C GLY A 91 -10.14 4.61 -6.67
N SER A 92 -9.43 3.61 -7.20
CA SER A 92 -9.98 2.32 -7.60
C SER A 92 -9.97 1.27 -6.48
N LEU A 93 -9.33 1.56 -5.33
CA LEU A 93 -9.28 0.67 -4.18
C LEU A 93 -10.59 0.79 -3.36
N SER A 94 -11.67 0.24 -3.91
CA SER A 94 -13.05 0.48 -3.45
C SER A 94 -13.37 0.04 -2.02
N GLU A 95 -12.53 -0.84 -1.45
CA GLU A 95 -12.69 -1.34 -0.08
C GLU A 95 -11.98 -0.47 0.97
N LEU A 96 -11.22 0.56 0.57
CA LEU A 96 -10.51 1.44 1.50
C LEU A 96 -11.48 2.15 2.44
N THR A 97 -11.17 2.04 3.74
CA THR A 97 -11.83 2.72 4.85
C THR A 97 -10.90 3.69 5.55
N TYR A 98 -9.59 3.46 5.47
CA TYR A 98 -8.53 4.29 6.03
C TYR A 98 -7.45 4.52 4.98
N LEU A 99 -7.17 5.79 4.67
CA LEU A 99 -6.09 6.20 3.80
C LEU A 99 -5.30 7.32 4.50
N ASP A 100 -4.02 7.09 4.72
CA ASP A 100 -3.11 8.07 5.32
C ASP A 100 -1.88 8.27 4.42
N LEU A 101 -1.81 9.48 3.89
CA LEU A 101 -0.81 10.02 2.96
C LEU A 101 -0.10 11.24 3.60
N SER A 102 -0.35 11.52 4.87
CA SER A 102 0.22 12.66 5.58
C SER A 102 1.76 12.62 5.64
N ASP A 103 2.39 13.75 5.95
CA ASP A 103 3.85 13.86 6.14
C ASP A 103 4.69 13.27 4.97
N ASN A 104 4.27 13.56 3.74
CA ASN A 104 5.00 13.24 2.51
C ASN A 104 5.43 14.51 1.75
N SER A 105 6.18 14.33 0.67
CA SER A 105 6.62 15.41 -0.23
C SER A 105 5.68 15.57 -1.44
N PHE A 106 4.38 15.30 -1.27
CA PHE A 106 3.41 15.33 -2.35
C PHE A 106 3.31 16.70 -3.01
N THR A 107 3.34 16.72 -4.34
CA THR A 107 3.20 17.93 -5.17
C THR A 107 2.21 17.69 -6.30
N GLY A 108 1.82 18.77 -6.99
CA GLY A 108 0.88 18.70 -8.10
C GLY A 108 -0.58 18.66 -7.65
N ILE A 109 -1.41 17.94 -8.40
CA ILE A 109 -2.87 17.95 -8.23
C ILE A 109 -3.30 16.75 -7.40
N ILE A 110 -4.16 16.98 -6.41
CA ILE A 110 -4.88 15.93 -5.70
C ILE A 110 -5.86 15.25 -6.70
N PRO A 111 -5.72 13.95 -7.00
CA PRO A 111 -6.56 13.28 -7.98
C PRO A 111 -8.04 13.30 -7.56
N HIS A 112 -8.93 13.79 -8.43
CA HIS A 112 -10.38 13.77 -8.17
C HIS A 112 -10.94 12.36 -8.02
N GLN A 113 -10.22 11.35 -8.52
CA GLN A 113 -10.53 9.93 -8.35
C GLN A 113 -10.57 9.50 -6.88
N LEU A 114 -9.93 10.22 -5.95
CA LEU A 114 -10.11 9.95 -4.52
C LEU A 114 -11.59 10.03 -4.10
N GLY A 115 -12.42 10.81 -4.81
CA GLY A 115 -13.87 10.85 -4.61
C GLY A 115 -14.61 9.55 -4.93
N ASN A 116 -13.97 8.57 -5.59
CA ASN A 116 -14.55 7.25 -5.84
C ASN A 116 -14.47 6.32 -4.61
N LEU A 117 -13.70 6.69 -3.58
CA LEU A 117 -13.53 5.92 -2.35
C LEU A 117 -14.75 6.04 -1.43
N SER A 118 -15.88 5.50 -1.88
CA SER A 118 -17.19 5.63 -1.22
C SER A 118 -17.28 5.03 0.19
N ARG A 119 -16.33 4.18 0.58
CA ARG A 119 -16.25 3.55 1.91
C ARG A 119 -15.26 4.24 2.86
N LEU A 120 -14.57 5.28 2.39
CA LEU A 120 -13.53 5.94 3.15
C LEU A 120 -14.11 6.68 4.35
N PHE A 121 -13.58 6.36 5.53
CA PHE A 121 -13.95 6.99 6.80
C PHE A 121 -12.87 7.95 7.29
N TYR A 122 -11.60 7.63 7.01
CA TYR A 122 -10.45 8.45 7.36
C TYR A 122 -9.62 8.77 6.10
N LEU A 123 -9.30 10.05 5.93
CA LEU A 123 -8.41 10.57 4.91
C LEU A 123 -7.54 11.67 5.51
N ASP A 124 -6.22 11.47 5.48
CA ASP A 124 -5.21 12.50 5.76
C ASP A 124 -4.17 12.49 4.64
#